data_AF-A0A556QSI3-F1
#
_entry.id   AF-A0A556QSI3-F1
#
_cell.length_a   1.000
_cell.length_b   1.000
_cell.length_c   1.000
_cell.angle_alpha   90.00
_cell.angle_beta   90.00
_cell.angle_gamma   90.00
#
_symmetry.space_group_name_H-M   'P 1'
#
loop_
_entity.id
_entity.type
_entity.pdbx_description
1 polymer ?
#
loop_
_entity_poly.entity_id
_entity_poly.type
_entity_poly.pdbx_seq_one_letter_code
_entity_poly.pdbx_strand_id
1 'polypeptide(L)'
;MITDEHRRNHLDRLVEAWDGIFDPEIVGLRHSGLKSPRNPSPACEESLHYALALLEMAERSRQGRAEAIINRLVDPSTPPGTGALTLSLIWHRHRRRLPSALTEKIALNLEKSATSIRYSDTNRKSAVPPEAINEIFVLLSAARILDDATLRTHAINRLNTPADNRPLPARASKDVAARDLAVALAGFRAIDTYIAGADAASLIEPALLNFQNEILPPLQLRAGQIRGTDLLALLVDNALRGIQSGSADSAQRTFAALYACVMKIESTPVRLADEAALPAR
;
A
#
# COMPACT_ATOMS: atom_id res chain seq x y z
N MET A 1 -2.16 -20.51 -8.26
CA MET A 1 -1.07 -19.74 -8.88
C MET A 1 -1.71 -18.64 -9.71
N ILE A 2 -1.64 -17.39 -9.26
CA ILE A 2 -2.13 -16.26 -10.07
C ILE A 2 -1.11 -16.08 -11.20
N THR A 3 -1.52 -16.34 -12.43
CA THR A 3 -0.65 -16.07 -13.59
C THR A 3 -0.45 -14.56 -13.73
N ASP A 4 0.71 -14.12 -14.21
CA ASP A 4 0.95 -12.70 -14.49
C ASP A 4 -0.11 -12.06 -15.42
N GLU A 5 -0.79 -12.87 -16.24
CA GLU A 5 -1.93 -12.48 -17.08
C GLU A 5 -3.17 -12.07 -16.27
N HIS A 6 -3.68 -12.93 -15.37
CA HIS A 6 -4.78 -12.59 -14.46
C HIS A 6 -4.52 -11.29 -13.67
N ARG A 7 -3.31 -11.12 -13.15
CA ARG A 7 -2.90 -9.89 -12.45
C ARG A 7 -2.96 -8.65 -13.34
N ARG A 8 -2.50 -8.76 -14.60
CA ARG A 8 -2.60 -7.67 -15.58
C ARG A 8 -4.06 -7.35 -15.92
N ASN A 9 -4.91 -8.36 -16.09
CA ASN A 9 -6.34 -8.16 -16.36
C ASN A 9 -7.02 -7.39 -15.22
N HIS A 10 -6.70 -7.69 -13.96
CA HIS A 10 -7.21 -6.92 -12.82
C HIS A 10 -6.70 -5.48 -12.80
N LEU A 11 -5.42 -5.29 -13.08
CA LEU A 11 -4.82 -3.96 -13.14
C LEU A 11 -5.41 -3.11 -14.27
N ASP A 12 -5.66 -3.72 -15.42
CA ASP A 12 -6.26 -3.04 -16.57
C ASP A 12 -7.69 -2.60 -16.27
N ARG A 13 -8.51 -3.44 -15.63
CA ARG A 13 -9.86 -3.05 -15.15
C ARG A 13 -9.83 -1.85 -14.21
N LEU A 14 -8.84 -1.77 -13.30
CA LEU A 14 -8.68 -0.62 -12.42
C LEU A 14 -8.30 0.64 -13.21
N VAL A 15 -7.38 0.51 -14.17
CA VAL A 15 -6.98 1.62 -15.05
C VAL A 15 -8.13 2.10 -15.90
N GLU A 16 -8.92 1.21 -16.52
CA GLU A 16 -10.11 1.57 -17.30
C GLU A 16 -11.13 2.36 -16.47
N ALA A 17 -11.38 1.95 -15.23
CA ALA A 17 -12.28 2.65 -14.33
C ALA A 17 -11.77 4.06 -13.98
N TRP A 18 -10.47 4.22 -13.75
CA TRP A 18 -9.85 5.52 -13.51
C TRP A 18 -9.78 6.39 -14.76
N ASP A 19 -9.54 5.82 -15.95
CA ASP A 19 -9.54 6.53 -17.22
C ASP A 19 -10.89 7.20 -17.47
N GLY A 20 -12.00 6.59 -17.03
CA GLY A 20 -13.34 7.17 -17.11
C GLY A 20 -13.56 8.42 -16.24
N ILE A 21 -12.72 8.64 -15.21
CA ILE A 21 -12.82 9.81 -14.31
C ILE A 21 -11.55 10.68 -14.30
N PHE A 22 -10.57 10.35 -15.14
CA PHE A 22 -9.36 11.14 -15.31
C PHE A 22 -9.67 12.44 -16.05
N ASP A 23 -9.10 13.54 -15.57
CA ASP A 23 -9.22 14.83 -16.18
C ASP A 23 -7.86 15.42 -16.53
N PRO A 24 -7.59 15.65 -17.83
CA PRO A 24 -6.34 16.23 -18.28
C PRO A 24 -6.16 17.70 -17.86
N GLU A 25 -7.24 18.45 -17.63
CA GLU A 25 -7.15 19.86 -17.22
C GLU A 25 -6.59 19.99 -15.80
N ILE A 26 -7.00 19.08 -14.91
CA ILE A 26 -6.46 18.99 -13.55
C ILE A 26 -5.35 17.94 -13.41
N VAL A 27 -4.92 17.30 -14.50
CA VAL A 27 -3.87 16.25 -14.52
C VAL A 27 -4.04 15.28 -13.33
N GLY A 28 -5.24 14.74 -13.16
CA GLY A 28 -5.62 13.95 -11.99
C GLY A 28 -7.05 13.42 -12.05
N LEU A 29 -7.48 12.70 -11.02
CA LEU A 29 -8.81 12.11 -10.96
C LEU A 29 -9.85 13.15 -10.48
N ARG A 30 -11.00 13.21 -11.15
CA ARG A 30 -12.16 14.02 -10.73
C ARG A 30 -12.95 13.28 -9.67
N HIS A 31 -12.69 13.57 -8.39
CA HIS A 31 -13.58 13.12 -7.32
C HIS A 31 -14.74 14.09 -7.13
N SER A 32 -15.95 13.56 -7.33
CA SER A 32 -17.21 14.23 -7.00
C SER A 32 -17.31 14.37 -5.47
N GLY A 33 -17.01 15.56 -4.95
CA GLY A 33 -17.53 16.03 -3.67
C GLY A 33 -16.77 15.57 -2.41
N LEU A 34 -15.80 16.39 -1.98
CA LEU A 34 -15.65 16.90 -0.60
C LEU A 34 -14.28 17.59 -0.52
N LYS A 35 -14.27 18.90 -0.77
CA LYS A 35 -13.14 19.76 -0.43
C LYS A 35 -13.05 19.82 1.10
N SER A 36 -12.32 18.89 1.72
CA SER A 36 -11.91 19.07 3.12
C SER A 36 -10.51 19.68 3.14
N PRO A 37 -10.35 20.96 3.52
CA PRO A 37 -9.08 21.69 3.45
C PRO A 37 -8.04 21.26 4.51
N ARG A 38 -8.28 20.18 5.27
CA ARG A 38 -7.41 19.75 6.39
C ARG A 38 -6.69 18.42 6.20
N ASN A 39 -7.06 17.62 5.21
CA ASN A 39 -6.36 16.39 4.85
C ASN A 39 -5.90 16.49 3.39
N PRO A 40 -4.76 15.89 3.00
CA PRO A 40 -4.48 15.71 1.58
C PRO A 40 -5.73 15.08 0.95
N SER A 41 -6.27 15.72 -0.09
CA SER A 41 -7.51 15.27 -0.70
C SER A 41 -7.37 13.78 -1.04
N PRO A 42 -8.32 12.91 -0.69
CA PRO A 42 -8.34 11.51 -1.13
C PRO A 42 -8.05 11.37 -2.64
N ALA A 43 -8.43 12.38 -3.42
CA ALA A 43 -8.12 12.50 -4.84
C ALA A 43 -6.63 12.56 -5.18
N CYS A 44 -5.78 13.19 -4.36
CA CYS A 44 -4.33 13.25 -4.57
C CYS A 44 -3.71 11.86 -4.38
N GLU A 45 -4.13 11.15 -3.34
CA GLU A 45 -3.63 9.81 -3.04
C GLU A 45 -4.08 8.81 -4.11
N GLU A 46 -5.36 8.85 -4.50
CA GLU A 46 -5.87 8.05 -5.60
C GLU A 46 -5.21 8.35 -6.94
N SER A 47 -4.91 9.63 -7.22
CA SER A 47 -4.19 9.99 -8.44
C SER A 47 -2.77 9.40 -8.45
N LEU A 48 -2.09 9.32 -7.29
CA LEU A 48 -0.81 8.62 -7.18
C LEU A 48 -0.96 7.10 -7.34
N HIS A 49 -2.04 6.49 -6.83
CA HIS A 49 -2.35 5.07 -7.07
C HIS A 49 -2.52 4.81 -8.56
N TYR A 50 -3.28 5.66 -9.23
CA TYR A 50 -3.47 5.61 -10.66
C TYR A 50 -2.14 5.77 -11.42
N ALA A 51 -1.29 6.71 -11.04
CA ALA A 51 0.05 6.85 -11.63
C ALA A 51 0.91 5.58 -11.46
N LEU A 52 0.89 4.94 -10.29
CA LEU A 52 1.57 3.65 -10.07
C LEU A 52 0.98 2.56 -10.98
N ALA A 53 -0.35 2.47 -11.10
CA ALA A 53 -1.02 1.50 -11.98
C ALA A 53 -0.64 1.67 -13.46
N LEU A 54 -0.60 2.92 -13.94
CA LEU A 54 -0.15 3.25 -15.30
C LEU A 54 1.29 2.82 -15.55
N LEU A 55 2.19 3.01 -14.58
CA LEU A 55 3.59 2.60 -14.70
C LEU A 55 3.73 1.06 -14.73
N GLU A 56 2.94 0.33 -13.96
CA GLU A 56 2.91 -1.14 -13.96
C GLU A 56 2.42 -1.75 -15.28
N MET A 57 1.51 -1.08 -15.99
CA MET A 57 1.00 -1.54 -17.30
C MET A 57 2.03 -1.43 -18.45
N ALA A 58 3.16 -0.76 -18.22
CA ALA A 58 4.32 -0.70 -19.13
C ALA A 58 4.10 -0.15 -20.55
N GLU A 59 2.93 0.41 -20.87
CA GLU A 59 2.66 1.06 -22.16
C GLU A 59 3.27 2.47 -22.23
N ARG A 60 3.99 2.78 -23.33
CA ARG A 60 4.69 4.08 -23.49
C ARG A 60 3.75 5.29 -23.43
N SER A 61 2.51 5.17 -23.92
CA SER A 61 1.50 6.24 -23.86
C SER A 61 1.03 6.54 -22.43
N ARG A 62 0.92 5.50 -21.59
CA ARG A 62 0.49 5.60 -20.19
C ARG A 62 1.57 6.21 -19.30
N GLN A 63 2.85 6.06 -19.67
CA GLN A 63 3.99 6.60 -18.93
C GLN A 63 3.97 8.14 -18.83
N GLY A 64 3.73 8.85 -19.94
CA GLY A 64 3.70 10.32 -19.91
C GLY A 64 2.59 10.89 -19.01
N ARG A 65 1.43 10.20 -18.95
CA ARG A 65 0.33 10.55 -18.04
C ARG A 65 0.74 10.34 -16.57
N ALA A 66 1.37 9.21 -16.25
CA ALA A 66 1.86 8.94 -14.91
C ALA A 66 2.89 9.99 -14.46
N GLU A 67 3.84 10.33 -15.33
CA GLU A 67 4.85 11.37 -15.06
C GLU A 67 4.21 12.73 -14.80
N ALA A 68 3.22 13.12 -15.60
CA ALA A 68 2.50 14.38 -15.42
C ALA A 68 1.77 14.45 -14.07
N ILE A 69 1.10 13.37 -13.67
CA ILE A 69 0.42 13.26 -12.37
C ILE A 69 1.42 13.40 -11.23
N ILE A 70 2.51 12.62 -11.25
CA ILE A 70 3.55 12.67 -10.21
C ILE A 70 4.16 14.07 -10.15
N ASN A 71 4.49 14.66 -11.29
CA ASN A 71 5.12 15.98 -11.34
C ASN A 71 4.21 17.09 -10.76
N ARG A 72 2.89 16.96 -10.92
CA ARG A 72 1.91 17.86 -10.32
C ARG A 72 1.77 17.67 -8.82
N LEU A 73 1.73 16.43 -8.35
CA LEU A 73 1.41 16.10 -6.96
C LEU A 73 2.64 16.11 -6.05
N VAL A 74 3.84 15.98 -6.60
CA VAL A 74 5.12 16.04 -5.89
C VAL A 74 5.73 17.44 -6.07
N ASP A 75 5.00 18.45 -5.61
CA ASP A 75 5.44 19.85 -5.56
C ASP A 75 6.12 20.12 -4.20
N PRO A 76 7.09 21.05 -4.11
CA PRO A 76 7.65 21.50 -2.83
C PRO A 76 6.62 21.89 -1.76
N SER A 77 5.45 22.36 -2.17
CA SER A 77 4.31 22.75 -1.33
C SER A 77 3.44 21.59 -0.85
N THR A 78 3.63 20.37 -1.38
CA THR A 78 2.86 19.19 -0.96
C THR A 78 3.13 18.86 0.51
N PRO A 79 2.09 18.66 1.33
CA PRO A 79 2.26 18.28 2.73
C PRO A 79 3.06 16.97 2.87
N PRO A 80 4.01 16.90 3.82
CA PRO A 80 4.73 15.66 4.12
C PRO A 80 3.77 14.49 4.39
N GLY A 81 4.14 13.29 3.95
CA GLY A 81 3.36 12.07 4.14
C GLY A 81 2.31 11.81 3.05
N THR A 82 1.93 12.81 2.24
CA THR A 82 0.94 12.63 1.16
C THR A 82 1.43 11.61 0.12
N GLY A 83 0.82 10.42 0.09
CA GLY A 83 1.16 9.37 -0.87
C GLY A 83 2.59 8.80 -0.73
N ALA A 84 3.26 9.02 0.41
CA ALA A 84 4.67 8.65 0.60
C ALA A 84 4.94 7.15 0.38
N LEU A 85 3.99 6.30 0.74
CA LEU A 85 4.05 4.86 0.51
C LEU A 85 4.05 4.53 -1.00
N THR A 86 3.13 5.12 -1.75
CA THR A 86 3.02 4.95 -3.20
C THR A 86 4.24 5.52 -3.92
N LEU A 87 4.75 6.67 -3.49
CA LEU A 87 6.00 7.24 -3.99
C LEU A 87 7.21 6.33 -3.70
N SER A 88 7.25 5.68 -2.54
CA SER A 88 8.29 4.69 -2.20
C SER A 88 8.26 3.51 -3.17
N LEU A 89 7.07 2.96 -3.47
CA LEU A 89 6.94 1.91 -4.47
C LEU A 89 7.35 2.35 -5.88
N ILE A 90 6.90 3.54 -6.31
CA ILE A 90 7.27 4.12 -7.61
C ILE A 90 8.80 4.24 -7.70
N TRP A 91 9.46 4.72 -6.65
CA TRP A 91 10.91 4.86 -6.65
C TRP A 91 11.63 3.50 -6.73
N HIS A 92 11.20 2.51 -5.95
CA HIS A 92 11.87 1.20 -5.97
C HIS A 92 11.69 0.46 -7.29
N ARG A 93 10.48 0.50 -7.87
CA ARG A 93 10.12 -0.29 -9.06
C ARG A 93 10.39 0.43 -10.38
N HIS A 94 10.18 1.74 -10.43
CA HIS A 94 10.09 2.48 -11.69
C HIS A 94 11.14 3.58 -11.85
N ARG A 95 12.00 3.88 -10.87
CA ARG A 95 12.97 4.98 -10.97
C ARG A 95 13.82 4.99 -12.24
N ARG A 96 14.19 3.81 -12.77
CA ARG A 96 14.99 3.70 -14.00
C ARG A 96 14.25 4.11 -15.27
N ARG A 97 12.91 4.14 -15.22
CA ARG A 97 12.03 4.50 -16.32
C ARG A 97 11.62 5.97 -16.27
N LEU A 98 11.75 6.60 -15.10
CA LEU A 98 11.36 7.99 -14.89
C LEU A 98 12.51 8.96 -15.23
N PRO A 99 12.21 10.20 -15.67
CA PRO A 99 13.22 11.25 -15.81
C PRO A 99 13.93 11.53 -14.49
N SER A 100 15.23 11.84 -14.54
CA SER A 100 16.05 12.12 -13.35
C SER A 100 15.44 13.20 -12.46
N ALA A 101 14.99 14.31 -13.04
CA ALA A 101 14.34 15.39 -12.32
C ALA A 101 13.10 14.94 -11.52
N LEU A 102 12.33 13.97 -12.05
CA LEU A 102 11.17 13.43 -11.34
C LEU A 102 11.61 12.49 -10.21
N THR A 103 12.65 11.69 -10.43
CA THR A 103 13.21 10.82 -9.39
C THR A 103 13.79 11.62 -8.22
N GLU A 104 14.43 12.75 -8.49
CA GLU A 104 14.94 13.68 -7.47
C GLU A 104 13.79 14.32 -6.68
N LYS A 105 12.72 14.76 -7.36
CA LYS A 105 11.52 15.26 -6.68
C LYS A 105 10.89 14.22 -5.75
N ILE A 106 10.78 12.97 -6.21
CA ILE A 106 10.28 11.87 -5.39
C ILE A 106 11.18 11.67 -4.16
N ALA A 107 12.51 11.64 -4.35
CA ALA A 107 13.47 11.48 -3.25
C ALA A 107 13.33 12.58 -2.19
N LEU A 108 13.25 13.85 -2.61
CA LEU A 108 13.06 14.99 -1.71
C LEU A 108 11.73 14.92 -0.94
N ASN A 109 10.65 14.44 -1.59
CA ASN A 109 9.37 14.28 -0.91
C ASN A 109 9.40 13.14 0.12
N LEU A 110 10.08 12.03 -0.20
CA LEU A 110 10.29 10.92 0.72
C LEU A 110 11.16 11.33 1.92
N GLU A 111 12.18 12.17 1.72
CA GLU A 111 12.98 12.77 2.79
C GLU A 111 12.12 13.61 3.75
N LYS A 112 11.30 14.52 3.21
CA LYS A 112 10.37 15.35 4.01
C LYS A 112 9.39 14.47 4.79
N SER A 113 8.84 13.46 4.14
CA SER A 113 7.90 12.52 4.75
C SER A 113 8.56 11.72 5.89
N ALA A 114 9.76 11.19 5.67
CA ALA A 114 10.52 10.49 6.69
C ALA A 114 10.87 11.38 7.88
N THR A 115 11.25 12.63 7.63
CA THR A 115 11.52 13.62 8.68
C THR A 115 10.27 13.92 9.51
N SER A 116 9.12 14.08 8.83
CA SER A 116 7.83 14.31 9.49
C SER A 116 7.41 13.12 10.35
N ILE A 117 7.55 11.89 9.85
CA ILE A 117 7.29 10.65 10.60
C ILE A 117 8.18 10.61 11.84
N ARG A 118 9.49 10.79 11.69
CA ARG A 118 10.45 10.78 12.81
C ARG A 118 10.13 11.83 13.87
N TYR A 119 9.78 13.06 13.45
CA TYR A 119 9.35 14.12 14.37
C TYR A 119 8.05 13.76 15.12
N SER A 120 7.10 13.13 14.42
CA SER A 120 5.86 12.67 15.05
C SER A 120 6.12 11.57 16.08
N ASP A 121 7.05 10.65 15.81
CA ASP A 121 7.40 9.56 16.73
C ASP A 121 8.02 10.09 18.03
N THR A 122 8.90 11.10 17.93
CA THR A 122 9.49 11.73 19.13
C THR A 122 8.45 12.41 20.03
N ASN A 123 7.27 12.73 19.50
CA ASN A 123 6.21 13.46 20.20
C ASN A 123 4.97 12.60 20.51
N ARG A 124 4.92 11.33 20.07
CA ARG A 124 3.78 10.42 20.31
C ARG A 124 3.82 9.91 21.75
N LYS A 125 2.73 10.15 22.51
CA LYS A 125 2.51 9.62 23.87
C LYS A 125 1.71 8.30 23.91
N SER A 126 1.26 7.79 22.75
CA SER A 126 0.31 6.67 22.66
C SER A 126 0.82 5.53 21.79
N ALA A 127 0.15 4.37 21.89
CA ALA A 127 0.43 3.15 21.13
C ALA A 127 0.41 3.42 19.61
N VAL A 128 1.35 2.77 18.92
CA VAL A 128 1.59 2.91 17.49
C VAL A 128 0.43 2.29 16.67
N PRO A 129 -0.14 2.99 15.67
CA PRO A 129 -1.27 2.47 14.88
C PRO A 129 -0.87 1.41 13.84
N PRO A 130 -1.81 0.60 13.32
CA PRO A 130 -1.56 -0.43 12.30
C PRO A 130 -0.90 0.07 10.99
N GLU A 131 -1.04 1.37 10.69
CA GLU A 131 -0.40 2.06 9.56
C GLU A 131 1.13 2.20 9.73
N ALA A 132 1.67 1.82 10.88
CA ALA A 132 3.08 1.96 11.20
C ALA A 132 4.01 1.16 10.30
N ILE A 133 3.59 0.01 9.77
CA ILE A 133 4.47 -0.76 8.88
C ILE A 133 4.73 -0.03 7.56
N ASN A 134 3.77 0.77 7.09
CA ASN A 134 3.95 1.62 5.93
C ASN A 134 4.87 2.81 6.24
N GLU A 135 4.71 3.44 7.41
CA GLU A 135 5.63 4.46 7.89
C GLU A 135 7.06 3.90 7.97
N ILE A 136 7.23 2.68 8.47
CA ILE A 136 8.52 1.97 8.51
C ILE A 136 9.07 1.76 7.09
N PHE A 137 8.26 1.29 6.15
CA PHE A 137 8.71 1.13 4.76
C PHE A 137 9.12 2.47 4.13
N VAL A 138 8.39 3.56 4.40
CA VAL A 138 8.76 4.91 3.96
C VAL A 138 10.10 5.34 4.57
N LEU A 139 10.30 5.14 5.88
CA LEU A 139 11.56 5.45 6.56
C LEU A 139 12.73 4.65 5.97
N LEU A 140 12.56 3.34 5.76
CA LEU A 140 13.58 2.48 5.16
C LEU A 140 13.88 2.87 3.71
N SER A 141 12.85 3.24 2.95
CA SER A 141 13.00 3.73 1.58
C SER A 141 13.81 5.03 1.55
N ALA A 142 13.44 6.02 2.36
CA ALA A 142 14.18 7.28 2.48
C ALA A 142 15.62 7.03 2.94
N ALA A 143 15.84 6.17 3.94
CA ALA A 143 17.17 5.83 4.44
C ALA A 143 18.06 5.20 3.36
N ARG A 144 17.48 4.39 2.46
CA ARG A 144 18.21 3.81 1.33
C ARG A 144 18.50 4.84 0.24
N ILE A 145 17.56 5.73 -0.03
CA ILE A 145 17.69 6.77 -1.07
C ILE A 145 18.79 7.78 -0.69
N LEU A 146 18.79 8.20 0.57
CA LEU A 146 19.69 9.22 1.11
C LEU A 146 21.00 8.65 1.65
N ASP A 147 21.12 7.32 1.69
CA ASP A 147 22.18 6.60 2.42
C ASP A 147 22.33 7.02 3.89
N ASP A 148 21.19 7.26 4.57
CA ASP A 148 21.14 7.70 5.96
C ASP A 148 21.07 6.50 6.92
N ALA A 149 22.22 6.16 7.52
CA ALA A 149 22.34 5.09 8.50
C ALA A 149 21.55 5.36 9.81
N THR A 150 21.38 6.63 10.19
CA THR A 150 20.63 7.01 11.39
C THR A 150 19.14 6.76 11.18
N LEU A 151 18.63 7.16 10.00
CA LEU A 151 17.24 6.91 9.63
C LEU A 151 16.95 5.42 9.48
N ARG A 152 17.91 4.66 8.92
CA ARG A 152 17.83 3.19 8.85
C ARG A 152 17.70 2.56 10.23
N THR A 153 18.56 2.99 11.17
CA THR A 153 18.55 2.49 12.56
C THR A 153 17.23 2.83 13.26
N HIS A 154 16.71 4.06 13.07
CA HIS A 154 15.40 4.45 13.60
C HIS A 154 14.27 3.55 13.09
N ALA A 155 14.24 3.28 11.79
CA ALA A 155 13.23 2.42 11.18
C ALA A 155 13.30 0.96 11.66
N ILE A 156 14.50 0.40 11.79
CA ILE A 156 14.71 -0.95 12.34
C ILE A 156 14.26 -1.03 13.80
N ASN A 157 14.58 -0.01 14.62
CA ASN A 157 14.13 0.05 16.00
C ASN A 157 12.59 0.10 16.12
N ARG A 158 11.92 0.81 15.20
CA ARG A 158 10.45 0.78 15.12
C ARG A 158 9.94 -0.62 14.81
N LEU A 159 10.47 -1.26 13.78
CA LEU A 159 10.11 -2.63 13.42
C LEU A 159 10.29 -3.64 14.57
N ASN A 160 11.31 -3.42 15.42
CA ASN A 160 11.58 -4.23 16.62
C ASN A 160 10.67 -3.93 17.82
N THR A 161 9.86 -2.87 17.76
CA THR A 161 9.04 -2.46 18.91
C THR A 161 7.81 -3.38 19.01
N PRO A 162 7.56 -4.05 20.16
CA PRO A 162 6.47 -5.02 20.32
C PRO A 162 5.05 -4.47 20.08
N ALA A 163 4.89 -3.14 20.05
CA ALA A 163 3.62 -2.49 19.71
C ALA A 163 3.23 -2.69 18.24
N ASP A 164 4.21 -2.86 17.34
CA ASP A 164 4.00 -3.03 15.90
C ASP A 164 3.63 -4.48 15.54
N ASN A 165 3.75 -5.41 16.50
CA ASN A 165 3.28 -6.80 16.42
C ASN A 165 1.89 -7.02 17.06
N ARG A 166 1.19 -5.96 17.47
CA ARG A 166 -0.14 -6.13 18.07
C ARG A 166 -1.16 -6.51 17.00
N PRO A 167 -2.00 -7.52 17.25
CA PRO A 167 -3.08 -7.88 16.33
C PRO A 167 -4.01 -6.68 16.13
N LEU A 168 -4.44 -6.52 14.88
CA LEU A 168 -5.44 -5.55 14.42
C LEU A 168 -6.60 -5.44 15.42
N PRO A 169 -7.15 -4.23 15.64
CA PRO A 169 -8.18 -4.01 16.65
C PRO A 169 -9.36 -4.98 16.46
N ALA A 170 -9.59 -5.84 17.45
CA ALA A 170 -10.60 -6.91 17.46
C ALA A 170 -12.07 -6.41 17.29
N ARG A 171 -12.28 -5.10 17.15
CA ARG A 171 -13.59 -4.43 17.09
C ARG A 171 -13.83 -3.61 15.82
N ALA A 172 -12.95 -3.66 14.83
CA ALA A 172 -13.21 -3.01 13.55
C ALA A 172 -14.34 -3.74 12.79
N SER A 173 -15.13 -3.00 11.99
CA SER A 173 -16.06 -3.63 11.05
C SER A 173 -15.29 -4.56 10.10
N LYS A 174 -15.95 -5.62 9.57
CA LYS A 174 -15.29 -6.65 8.74
C LYS A 174 -14.47 -6.06 7.60
N ASP A 175 -14.96 -4.98 6.98
CA ASP A 175 -14.30 -4.30 5.86
C ASP A 175 -13.07 -3.50 6.28
N VAL A 176 -13.11 -2.86 7.46
CA VAL A 176 -11.98 -2.11 8.02
C VAL A 176 -10.84 -3.05 8.39
N ALA A 177 -11.16 -4.20 9.00
CA ALA A 177 -10.15 -5.19 9.36
C ALA A 177 -9.45 -5.81 8.14
N ALA A 178 -10.20 -6.16 7.08
CA ALA A 178 -9.63 -6.70 5.85
C ALA A 178 -8.79 -5.67 5.07
N ARG A 179 -9.17 -4.39 5.13
CA ARG A 179 -8.44 -3.27 4.54
C ARG A 179 -7.11 -3.05 5.23
N ASP A 180 -7.13 -2.82 6.55
CA ASP A 180 -5.93 -2.54 7.34
C ASP A 180 -4.95 -3.73 7.27
N LEU A 181 -5.48 -4.95 7.13
CA LEU A 181 -4.74 -6.16 6.83
C LEU A 181 -4.00 -6.08 5.48
N ALA A 182 -4.72 -5.87 4.38
CA ALA A 182 -4.12 -5.83 3.04
C ALA A 182 -3.02 -4.75 2.95
N VAL A 183 -3.27 -3.63 3.60
CA VAL A 183 -2.32 -2.52 3.74
C VAL A 183 -1.07 -2.94 4.51
N ALA A 184 -1.22 -3.60 5.66
CA ALA A 184 -0.08 -4.07 6.44
C ALA A 184 0.74 -5.15 5.71
N LEU A 185 0.07 -6.12 5.07
CA LEU A 185 0.72 -7.16 4.26
C LEU A 185 1.53 -6.56 3.12
N ALA A 186 0.98 -5.54 2.47
CA ALA A 186 1.66 -4.82 1.41
C ALA A 186 2.94 -4.14 1.92
N GLY A 187 2.89 -3.51 3.09
CA GLY A 187 4.06 -2.94 3.77
C GLY A 187 5.15 -3.99 4.04
N PHE A 188 4.80 -5.11 4.67
CA PHE A 188 5.75 -6.20 4.94
C PHE A 188 6.37 -6.76 3.67
N ARG A 189 5.56 -7.06 2.65
CA ARG A 189 6.06 -7.56 1.36
C ARG A 189 6.95 -6.54 0.66
N ALA A 190 6.66 -5.24 0.77
CA ALA A 190 7.46 -4.19 0.16
C ALA A 190 8.84 -4.09 0.85
N ILE A 191 8.89 -4.19 2.18
CA ILE A 191 10.16 -4.20 2.91
C ILE A 191 10.98 -5.44 2.53
N ASP A 192 10.36 -6.63 2.55
CA ASP A 192 10.97 -7.91 2.16
C ASP A 192 11.58 -7.84 0.74
N THR A 193 10.82 -7.30 -0.21
CA THR A 193 11.22 -7.26 -1.62
C THR A 193 12.31 -6.22 -1.92
N TYR A 194 12.20 -5.00 -1.38
CA TYR A 194 13.01 -3.87 -1.85
C TYR A 194 14.10 -3.40 -0.90
N ILE A 195 13.96 -3.68 0.40
CA ILE A 195 14.91 -3.20 1.39
C ILE A 195 16.01 -4.23 1.65
N ALA A 196 15.68 -5.53 1.58
CA ALA A 196 16.59 -6.68 1.56
C ALA A 196 17.94 -6.46 2.29
N GLY A 197 17.95 -6.80 3.57
CA GLY A 197 19.14 -6.95 4.41
C GLY A 197 18.90 -8.08 5.42
N ALA A 198 19.96 -8.73 5.91
CA ALA A 198 19.87 -9.85 6.86
C ALA A 198 19.03 -9.50 8.11
N ASP A 199 19.13 -8.25 8.56
CA ASP A 199 18.40 -7.74 9.72
C ASP A 199 16.92 -7.48 9.44
N ALA A 200 16.53 -7.16 8.20
CA ALA A 200 15.14 -6.94 7.85
C ALA A 200 14.42 -8.29 7.63
N ALA A 201 15.07 -9.24 6.99
CA ALA A 201 14.50 -10.56 6.70
C ALA A 201 14.14 -11.33 7.98
N SER A 202 15.04 -11.33 8.97
CA SER A 202 14.83 -12.01 10.27
C SER A 202 13.69 -11.43 11.10
N LEU A 203 13.27 -10.19 10.83
CA LEU A 203 12.18 -9.50 11.53
C LEU A 203 10.85 -9.60 10.77
N ILE A 204 10.91 -9.55 9.44
CA ILE A 204 9.72 -9.56 8.59
C ILE A 204 9.16 -10.98 8.44
N GLU A 205 10.01 -12.00 8.38
CA GLU A 205 9.57 -13.38 8.22
C GLU A 205 8.69 -13.88 9.38
N PRO A 206 9.06 -13.68 10.67
CA PRO A 206 8.18 -14.00 11.79
C PRO A 206 6.88 -13.18 11.81
N ALA A 207 6.95 -11.90 11.45
CA ALA A 207 5.77 -11.03 11.40
C ALA A 207 4.80 -11.45 10.28
N LEU A 208 5.31 -11.78 9.09
CA LEU A 208 4.54 -12.35 7.97
C LEU A 208 3.94 -13.70 8.35
N LEU A 209 4.68 -14.56 9.04
CA LEU A 209 4.21 -15.88 9.45
C LEU A 209 3.10 -15.77 10.52
N ASN A 210 3.30 -14.91 11.52
CA ASN A 210 2.29 -14.62 12.53
C ASN A 210 1.00 -14.10 11.88
N PHE A 211 1.15 -13.16 10.95
CA PHE A 211 0.04 -12.60 10.19
C PHE A 211 -0.74 -13.65 9.38
N GLN A 212 -0.03 -14.56 8.70
CA GLN A 212 -0.62 -15.65 7.93
C GLN A 212 -1.37 -16.66 8.82
N ASN A 213 -0.87 -16.92 10.02
CA ASN A 213 -1.41 -17.96 10.90
C ASN A 213 -2.51 -17.46 11.85
N GLU A 214 -2.40 -16.24 12.36
CA GLU A 214 -3.32 -15.74 13.39
C GLU A 214 -4.41 -14.83 12.83
N ILE A 215 -4.13 -14.11 11.73
CA ILE A 215 -4.99 -13.02 11.28
C ILE A 215 -5.77 -13.37 10.00
N LEU A 216 -5.13 -14.06 9.05
CA LEU A 216 -5.75 -14.47 7.80
C LEU A 216 -6.92 -15.48 7.97
N PRO A 217 -6.83 -16.52 8.82
CA PRO A 217 -7.89 -17.52 8.96
C PRO A 217 -9.22 -16.97 9.55
N PRO A 218 -9.22 -16.12 10.60
CA PRO A 218 -10.45 -15.49 11.10
C PRO A 218 -11.16 -14.61 10.06
N LEU A 219 -10.43 -14.01 9.12
CA LEU A 219 -11.00 -13.16 8.06
C LEU A 219 -11.66 -13.99 6.96
N GLN A 220 -11.06 -15.12 6.57
CA GLN A 220 -11.67 -16.08 5.64
C GLN A 220 -12.96 -16.70 6.21
N LEU A 221 -12.99 -16.98 7.52
CA LEU A 221 -14.18 -17.48 8.22
C LEU A 221 -15.28 -16.41 8.32
N ARG A 222 -14.93 -15.14 8.57
CA ARG A 222 -15.89 -14.04 8.74
C ARG A 222 -16.46 -13.49 7.43
N ALA A 223 -15.74 -13.61 6.32
CA ALA A 223 -16.23 -13.24 5.00
C ALA A 223 -17.31 -14.20 4.46
N GLY A 224 -17.56 -15.31 5.17
CA GLY A 224 -18.51 -16.35 4.77
C GLY A 224 -17.94 -17.14 3.61
N GLN A 225 -17.43 -18.34 3.89
CA GLN A 225 -16.97 -19.34 2.90
C GLN A 225 -16.66 -18.74 1.52
N ILE A 226 -15.55 -17.99 1.43
CA ILE A 226 -14.91 -17.71 0.14
C ILE A 226 -14.31 -19.04 -0.34
N ARG A 227 -15.18 -19.99 -0.69
CA ARG A 227 -14.80 -21.24 -1.33
C ARG A 227 -14.45 -20.89 -2.77
N GLY A 228 -13.16 -20.75 -3.04
CA GLY A 228 -12.62 -20.67 -4.40
C GLY A 228 -12.58 -19.28 -5.04
N THR A 229 -12.93 -18.20 -4.34
CA THR A 229 -12.77 -16.83 -4.87
C THR A 229 -11.42 -16.25 -4.49
N ASP A 230 -10.66 -15.84 -5.50
CA ASP A 230 -9.34 -15.21 -5.35
C ASP A 230 -9.46 -13.92 -4.53
N LEU A 231 -8.73 -13.80 -3.42
CA LEU A 231 -8.70 -12.59 -2.56
C LEU A 231 -8.43 -11.33 -3.40
N LEU A 232 -7.59 -11.47 -4.42
CA LEU A 232 -7.30 -10.40 -5.38
C LEU A 232 -8.56 -9.93 -6.11
N ALA A 233 -9.36 -10.86 -6.62
CA ALA A 233 -10.59 -10.54 -7.33
C ALA A 233 -11.60 -9.81 -6.43
N LEU A 234 -11.73 -10.24 -5.17
CA LEU A 234 -12.60 -9.57 -4.19
C LEU A 234 -12.15 -8.12 -3.93
N LEU A 235 -10.85 -7.91 -3.72
CA LEU A 235 -10.29 -6.57 -3.50
C LEU A 235 -10.54 -5.67 -4.71
N VAL A 236 -10.31 -6.20 -5.92
CA VAL A 236 -10.51 -5.47 -7.19
C VAL A 236 -11.98 -5.13 -7.40
N ASP A 237 -12.92 -6.06 -7.19
CA ASP A 237 -14.35 -5.79 -7.36
C ASP A 237 -14.88 -4.78 -6.31
N ASN A 238 -14.30 -4.77 -5.10
CA ASN A 238 -14.61 -3.76 -4.09
C ASN A 238 -14.05 -2.38 -4.46
N ALA A 239 -12.85 -2.33 -5.03
CA ALA A 239 -12.24 -1.12 -5.54
C ALA A 239 -13.04 -0.51 -6.70
N LEU A 240 -13.42 -1.32 -7.69
CA LEU A 240 -14.23 -0.88 -8.84
C LEU A 240 -15.57 -0.30 -8.40
N ARG A 241 -16.24 -0.95 -7.45
CA ARG A 241 -17.47 -0.41 -6.84
C ARG A 241 -17.22 0.91 -6.11
N GLY A 242 -16.07 1.06 -5.44
CA GLY A 242 -15.65 2.31 -4.80
C GLY A 242 -15.50 3.45 -5.80
N ILE A 243 -14.76 3.21 -6.89
CA ILE A 243 -14.51 4.18 -7.96
C ILE A 243 -15.84 4.62 -8.59
N GLN A 244 -16.69 3.66 -8.97
CA GLN A 244 -17.97 3.93 -9.63
C GLN A 244 -18.97 4.69 -8.75
N SER A 245 -18.94 4.44 -7.43
CA SER A 245 -19.84 5.11 -6.47
C SER A 245 -19.32 6.46 -5.98
N GLY A 246 -18.08 6.85 -6.31
CA GLY A 246 -17.46 8.06 -5.78
C GLY A 246 -17.34 8.08 -4.26
N SER A 247 -17.26 6.90 -3.63
CA SER A 247 -17.24 6.76 -2.17
C SER A 247 -16.00 7.43 -1.56
N ALA A 248 -16.15 8.06 -0.39
CA ALA A 248 -15.01 8.61 0.36
C ALA A 248 -13.97 7.54 0.75
N ASP A 249 -14.38 6.27 0.81
CA ASP A 249 -13.48 5.13 1.09
C ASP A 249 -12.84 4.55 -0.19
N SER A 250 -13.16 5.10 -1.38
CA SER A 250 -12.64 4.63 -2.67
C SER A 250 -11.12 4.55 -2.65
N ALA A 251 -10.45 5.57 -2.09
CA ALA A 251 -8.99 5.65 -2.07
C ALA A 251 -8.34 4.45 -1.41
N GLN A 252 -8.88 4.06 -0.26
CA GLN A 252 -8.33 3.00 0.56
C GLN A 252 -8.69 1.61 0.01
N ARG A 253 -9.88 1.45 -0.56
CA ARG A 253 -10.28 0.20 -1.24
C ARG A 253 -9.43 -0.05 -2.48
N THR A 254 -9.21 1.00 -3.25
CA THR A 254 -8.43 0.93 -4.48
C THR A 254 -6.94 0.77 -4.21
N PHE A 255 -6.45 1.38 -3.13
CA PHE A 255 -5.11 1.10 -2.59
C PHE A 255 -4.92 -0.40 -2.36
N ALA A 256 -5.78 -1.05 -1.57
CA ALA A 256 -5.61 -2.46 -1.22
C ALA A 256 -5.56 -3.37 -2.46
N ALA A 257 -6.46 -3.14 -3.42
CA ALA A 257 -6.52 -3.87 -4.68
C ALA A 257 -5.27 -3.65 -5.55
N LEU A 258 -4.86 -2.39 -5.74
CA LEU A 258 -3.69 -2.04 -6.51
C LEU A 258 -2.42 -2.67 -5.90
N TYR A 259 -2.25 -2.59 -4.59
CA TYR A 259 -1.06 -3.14 -3.94
C TYR A 259 -1.02 -4.66 -4.03
N ALA A 260 -2.15 -5.34 -3.89
CA ALA A 260 -2.22 -6.78 -4.14
C ALA A 260 -1.78 -7.12 -5.58
N CYS A 261 -2.19 -6.32 -6.57
CA CYS A 261 -1.73 -6.44 -7.96
C CYS A 261 -0.24 -6.12 -8.16
N VAL A 262 0.30 -5.10 -7.48
CA VAL A 262 1.69 -4.64 -7.66
C VAL A 262 2.67 -5.60 -6.97
N MET A 263 2.33 -6.04 -5.76
CA MET A 263 3.17 -6.86 -4.90
C MET A 263 3.00 -8.36 -5.12
N LYS A 264 2.18 -8.76 -6.11
CA LYS A 264 1.88 -10.16 -6.43
C LYS A 264 1.47 -10.95 -5.17
N ILE A 265 0.58 -10.37 -4.36
CA ILE A 265 0.09 -11.05 -3.16
C ILE A 265 -0.74 -12.24 -3.64
N GLU A 266 -0.15 -13.43 -3.56
CA GLU A 266 -0.85 -14.65 -3.91
C GLU A 266 -1.98 -14.91 -2.91
N SER A 267 -3.11 -15.40 -3.41
CA SER A 267 -4.02 -16.21 -2.63
C SER A 267 -3.32 -17.54 -2.31
N THR A 268 -2.34 -17.50 -1.41
CA THR A 268 -1.79 -18.74 -0.84
C THR A 268 -2.98 -19.49 -0.25
N PRO A 269 -3.33 -20.70 -0.72
CA PRO A 269 -4.31 -21.50 -0.02
C PRO A 269 -3.67 -21.80 1.34
N VAL A 270 -4.17 -21.14 2.38
CA VAL A 270 -3.91 -21.59 3.73
C VAL A 270 -4.51 -22.98 3.79
N ARG A 271 -3.67 -24.01 3.77
CA ARG A 271 -4.07 -25.30 4.29
C ARG A 271 -4.42 -25.03 5.74
N LEU A 272 -5.70 -24.88 6.03
CA LEU A 272 -6.21 -25.13 7.37
C LEU A 272 -5.60 -26.48 7.72
N ALA A 273 -4.77 -26.50 8.77
CA ALA A 273 -4.29 -27.75 9.32
C ALA A 273 -5.48 -28.70 9.38
N ASP A 274 -5.32 -29.86 8.76
CA ASP A 274 -6.34 -30.91 8.69
C ASP A 274 -7.09 -30.93 10.01
N GLU A 275 -8.43 -30.95 9.92
CA GLU A 275 -9.35 -31.14 11.03
C GLU A 275 -8.69 -32.01 12.09
N ALA A 276 -8.14 -31.36 13.11
CA ALA A 276 -7.66 -32.04 14.29
C ALA A 276 -8.90 -32.77 14.79
N ALA A 277 -8.86 -34.09 14.63
CA ALA A 277 -9.93 -35.01 14.95
C ALA A 277 -10.65 -34.52 16.20
N LEU A 278 -11.86 -34.00 15.99
CA LEU A 278 -12.79 -33.79 17.10
C LEU A 278 -12.92 -35.15 17.78
N PRO A 279 -12.61 -35.27 19.08
CA PRO A 279 -12.80 -36.54 19.76
C PRO A 279 -14.28 -36.92 19.62
N ALA A 280 -14.52 -38.09 19.05
CA ALA A 280 -15.84 -38.67 18.97
C ALA A 280 -16.42 -38.77 20.39
N ARG A 281 -17.69 -38.35 20.52
CA ARG A 281 -18.48 -38.49 21.74
C ARG A 281 -18.65 -39.96 22.13
#